data_AF-A0A221KKB6-F1
#
_entry.id   AF-A0A221KKB6-F1
#
_cell.length_a   1.000
_cell.length_b   1.000
_cell.length_c   1.000
_cell.angle_alpha   90.00
_cell.angle_beta   90.00
_cell.angle_gamma   90.00
#
_symmetry.space_group_name_H-M   'P 1'
#
loop_
_entity.id
_entity.type
_entity.pdbx_description
1 polymer ?
#
loop_
_entity_poly.entity_id
_entity_poly.type
_entity_poly.pdbx_seq_one_letter_code
_entity_poly.pdbx_strand_id
1 'polypeptide(L)'
;MAQVTIYLEDSLLQVAREAATRQSVSLSQWFSQFAAQEKKRQAQDWGLFFSQLDAISAPQNDPFPNPDALRRHEVADLPREAW
;
A
#
# COMPACT_ATOMS: atom_id res chain seq x y z
N MET A 1 13.00 -22.52 11.72
CA MET A 1 13.80 -21.89 10.65
C MET A 1 13.01 -22.03 9.35
N ALA A 2 12.77 -20.93 8.63
CA ALA A 2 12.08 -20.97 7.35
C ALA A 2 13.09 -21.02 6.21
N GLN A 3 12.96 -22.00 5.32
CA GLN A 3 13.74 -22.08 4.08
C GLN A 3 12.93 -21.46 2.96
N VAL A 4 13.56 -20.62 2.14
CA VAL A 4 12.94 -19.96 0.99
C VAL A 4 13.72 -20.36 -0.26
N THR A 5 13.01 -20.89 -1.25
CA THR A 5 13.56 -21.21 -2.57
C THR A 5 13.09 -20.14 -3.55
N ILE A 6 14.03 -19.55 -4.28
CA ILE A 6 13.75 -18.48 -5.24
C ILE A 6 14.24 -18.96 -6.60
N TYR A 7 13.35 -18.93 -7.59
CA TYR A 7 13.71 -19.21 -8.98
C TYR A 7 14.10 -17.91 -9.67
N LEU A 8 15.27 -17.92 -10.30
CA LEU A 8 15.87 -16.76 -10.94
C LEU A 8 16.44 -17.20 -12.27
N GLU A 9 16.44 -16.30 -13.24
CA GLU A 9 17.21 -16.48 -14.46
C GLU A 9 18.71 -16.42 -14.15
N ASP A 10 19.52 -17.14 -14.92
CA ASP A 10 20.98 -17.21 -14.71
C ASP A 10 21.66 -15.83 -14.82
N SER A 11 21.13 -14.96 -15.69
CA SER A 11 21.59 -13.56 -15.84
C SER A 11 21.45 -12.79 -14.53
N LEU A 12 20.31 -12.92 -13.85
CA LEU A 12 20.03 -12.27 -12.57
C LEU A 12 20.84 -12.87 -11.43
N LEU A 13 21.07 -14.18 -11.45
CA LEU A 13 21.92 -14.85 -10.47
C LEU A 13 23.36 -14.31 -10.52
N GLN A 14 23.91 -14.08 -11.71
CA GLN A 14 25.25 -13.51 -11.87
C GLN A 14 25.34 -12.11 -11.28
N VAL A 15 24.37 -11.24 -11.59
CA VAL A 15 24.31 -9.88 -11.04
C VAL A 15 24.20 -9.89 -9.52
N ALA A 16 23.37 -10.77 -8.95
CA ALA A 16 23.23 -10.89 -7.50
C ALA A 16 24.54 -11.36 -6.83
N ARG A 17 25.28 -12.28 -7.46
CA ARG A 17 26.60 -12.72 -6.97
C ARG A 17 27.64 -11.61 -7.00
N GLU A 18 27.68 -10.83 -8.07
CA GLU A 18 28.56 -9.66 -8.14
C GLU A 18 28.22 -8.65 -7.05
N ALA A 19 26.93 -8.34 -6.85
CA ALA A 19 26.47 -7.41 -5.83
C ALA A 19 26.82 -7.88 -4.40
N ALA A 20 26.64 -9.17 -4.13
CA ALA A 20 27.04 -9.79 -2.86
C ALA A 20 28.56 -9.71 -2.64
N THR A 21 29.34 -9.94 -3.70
CA THR A 21 30.81 -9.88 -3.66
C THR A 21 31.30 -8.45 -3.40
N ARG A 22 30.70 -7.45 -4.05
CA ARG A 22 31.01 -6.02 -3.82
C ARG A 22 30.77 -5.60 -2.37
N GLN A 23 29.80 -6.22 -1.70
CA GLN A 23 29.47 -5.96 -0.30
C GLN A 23 30.18 -6.92 0.67
N SER A 24 30.99 -7.87 0.17
CA SER A 24 31.68 -8.89 0.97
C SER A 24 30.74 -9.71 1.88
N VAL A 25 29.53 -10.00 1.39
CA VAL A 25 28.52 -10.80 2.10
C VAL A 25 28.20 -12.07 1.32
N SER A 26 27.65 -13.07 2.01
CA SER A 26 27.13 -14.27 1.35
C SER A 26 25.90 -13.94 0.48
N LEU A 27 25.66 -14.73 -0.56
CA LEU A 27 24.52 -14.52 -1.48
C LEU A 27 23.17 -14.57 -0.75
N SER A 28 23.00 -15.52 0.18
CA SER A 28 21.78 -15.65 0.98
C SER A 28 21.57 -14.44 1.90
N GLN A 29 22.64 -13.94 2.52
CA GLN A 29 22.58 -12.73 3.34
C GLN A 29 22.23 -11.51 2.50
N TRP A 30 22.82 -11.37 1.30
CA TRP A 30 22.51 -10.29 0.37
C TRP A 30 21.02 -10.28 -0.01
N PHE A 31 20.45 -11.44 -0.40
CA PHE A 31 19.01 -11.54 -0.71
C PHE A 31 18.11 -11.20 0.49
N SER A 32 18.50 -11.59 1.70
CA SER A 32 17.74 -11.27 2.90
C SER A 32 17.71 -9.77 3.18
N GLN A 33 18.84 -9.08 2.98
CA GLN A 33 18.94 -7.63 3.13
C GLN A 33 18.16 -6.90 2.04
N PHE A 34 18.28 -7.37 0.80
CA PHE A 34 17.52 -6.85 -0.32
C PHE A 34 16.02 -6.94 -0.07
N ALA A 35 15.49 -8.12 0.30
CA ALA A 35 14.07 -8.30 0.58
C ALA A 35 13.58 -7.42 1.75
N ALA A 36 14.40 -7.26 2.80
CA ALA A 36 14.07 -6.39 3.93
C ALA A 36 14.05 -4.91 3.54
N GLN A 37 14.96 -4.46 2.68
CA GLN A 37 14.97 -3.10 2.16
C GLN A 37 13.79 -2.85 1.21
N GLU A 38 13.50 -3.79 0.31
CA GLU A 38 12.41 -3.67 -0.63
C GLU A 38 11.05 -3.61 0.08
N LYS A 39 10.87 -4.42 1.14
CA LYS A 39 9.68 -4.34 2.00
C LYS A 39 9.51 -2.96 2.64
N LYS A 40 10.61 -2.34 3.11
CA LYS A 40 10.57 -0.99 3.69
C LYS A 40 10.22 0.05 2.62
N ARG A 41 10.82 -0.06 1.42
CA ARG A 41 10.55 0.82 0.29
C ARG A 41 9.08 0.75 -0.11
N GLN A 42 8.54 -0.45 -0.27
CA GLN A 42 7.14 -0.66 -0.63
C GLN A 42 6.18 -0.10 0.43
N ALA A 43 6.50 -0.25 1.73
CA ALA A 43 5.70 0.34 2.79
C ALA A 43 5.73 1.88 2.79
N GLN A 44 6.87 2.49 2.47
CA GLN A 44 6.97 3.95 2.29
C GLN A 44 6.16 4.44 1.10
N ASP A 45 6.15 3.70 0.00
CA ASP A 45 5.42 4.07 -1.22
C ASP A 45 3.90 4.11 -0.98
N TRP A 46 3.37 3.13 -0.22
CA TRP A 46 1.98 3.18 0.23
C TRP A 46 1.69 4.36 1.15
N GLY A 47 2.59 4.65 2.10
CA GLY A 47 2.44 5.82 2.98
C GLY A 47 2.41 7.14 2.20
N LEU A 48 3.28 7.29 1.20
CA LEU A 48 3.28 8.44 0.30
C LEU A 48 1.99 8.50 -0.53
N PHE A 49 1.56 7.38 -1.11
CA PHE A 49 0.32 7.28 -1.87
C PHE A 49 -0.90 7.71 -1.04
N PHE A 50 -1.06 7.20 0.18
CA PHE A 50 -2.19 7.58 1.05
C PHE A 50 -2.09 9.03 1.51
N SER A 51 -0.89 9.54 1.81
CA SER A 51 -0.72 10.95 2.15
C SER A 51 -1.11 11.89 1.00
N GLN A 52 -0.91 11.48 -0.25
CA GLN A 52 -1.35 12.23 -1.43
C GLN A 52 -2.87 12.17 -1.59
N LEU A 53 -3.50 11.01 -1.36
CA LEU A 53 -4.96 10.88 -1.37
C LEU A 53 -5.62 11.72 -0.27
N ASP A 54 -5.06 11.75 0.93
CA ASP A 54 -5.54 12.58 2.04
C ASP A 54 -5.39 14.08 1.73
N ALA A 55 -4.29 14.47 1.07
CA ALA A 55 -4.10 15.85 0.63
C ALA A 55 -5.10 16.29 -0.45
N ILE A 56 -5.52 15.36 -1.32
CA ILE A 56 -6.57 15.59 -2.32
C ILE A 56 -7.95 15.65 -1.66
N SER A 57 -8.18 14.85 -0.61
CA SER A 57 -9.42 14.80 0.16
C SER A 57 -9.55 15.94 1.18
N ALA A 58 -8.75 16.99 1.04
CA ALA A 58 -8.84 18.18 1.89
C ALA A 58 -10.30 18.73 1.87
N PRO A 59 -10.89 19.02 3.04
CA PRO A 59 -12.34 19.16 3.24
C PRO A 59 -12.99 20.40 2.59
N GLN A 60 -12.29 21.11 1.71
CA GLN A 60 -12.84 22.28 1.01
C GLN A 60 -13.59 21.93 -0.29
N ASN A 61 -13.54 20.68 -0.76
CA ASN A 61 -14.12 20.31 -2.05
C ASN A 61 -14.75 18.92 -2.05
N ASP A 62 -15.38 18.52 -0.94
CA ASP A 62 -16.21 17.31 -0.94
C ASP A 62 -17.46 17.57 -1.80
N PRO A 63 -17.61 16.94 -2.99
CA PRO A 63 -18.80 17.12 -3.81
C PRO A 63 -20.00 16.35 -3.24
N PHE A 64 -19.80 15.57 -2.17
CA PHE A 64 -20.90 14.87 -1.54
C PHE A 64 -21.77 15.85 -0.74
N PRO A 65 -23.04 16.04 -1.14
CA PRO A 65 -23.94 16.89 -0.39
C PRO A 65 -24.10 16.33 1.03
N ASN A 66 -24.04 17.23 2.02
CA ASN A 66 -24.29 16.88 3.42
C ASN A 66 -25.58 16.05 3.51
N PRO A 67 -25.57 14.87 4.18
CA PRO A 67 -26.76 14.03 4.31
C PRO A 67 -27.97 14.76 4.89
N ASP A 68 -27.77 15.75 5.77
CA ASP A 68 -28.86 16.57 6.29
C ASP A 68 -29.42 17.57 5.26
N ALA A 69 -28.61 17.97 4.27
CA ALA A 69 -29.08 18.76 3.14
C ALA A 69 -29.90 17.91 2.15
N LEU A 70 -29.53 16.63 1.97
CA LEU A 70 -30.30 15.68 1.14
C LEU A 70 -31.66 15.36 1.75
N ARG A 71 -31.72 15.10 3.06
CA ARG A 71 -32.96 14.77 3.79
C ARG A 71 -33.93 15.94 3.94
N ARG A 72 -33.51 17.18 3.64
CA ARG A 72 -34.34 18.38 3.81
C ARG A 72 -35.62 18.36 2.95
N HIS A 73 -35.60 17.63 1.83
CA HIS A 73 -36.74 17.49 0.93
C HIS A 73 -37.40 16.11 0.99
N GLU A 74 -36.91 15.22 1.87
CA GLU A 74 -37.51 13.90 2.05
C GLU A 74 -38.74 14.01 2.95
N VAL A 75 -39.81 13.34 2.53
CA VAL A 75 -41.04 13.22 3.35
C VAL A 75 -40.66 12.42 4.60
N ALA A 76 -41.09 12.89 5.78
CA ALA A 76 -40.86 12.17 7.02
C ALA A 76 -41.28 10.70 6.85
N ASP A 77 -40.37 9.78 7.16
CA ASP A 77 -40.61 8.33 7.06
C ASP A 77 -41.56 7.93 8.19
N LEU A 78 -42.83 8.25 7.99
CA LEU A 78 -43.93 7.89 8.87
C LEU A 78 -44.23 6.40 8.64
N PRO A 79 -44.52 5.64 9.71
CA PRO A 79 -44.94 4.26 9.55
C PRO A 79 -46.15 4.20 8.61
N ARG A 80 -46.09 3.33 7.61
CA ARG A 80 -47.13 3.21 6.56
C ARG A 80 -48.50 2.81 7.10
N GLU A 81 -48.58 2.32 8.33
CA GLU A 81 -49.82 1.96 8.99
C GLU A 81 -49.90 2.61 10.37
N ALA A 82 -51.04 3.26 10.63
CA ALA A 82 -51.45 3.63 11.98
C ALA A 82 -52.04 2.38 12.63
N TRP A 83 -51.43 1.96 13.73
CA TRP A 83 -51.96 0.92 14.60
C TRP A 83 -53.34 1.31 15.16
#